data_AF-A0A8H7XQ94-F1
#
_entry.id   AF-A0A8H7XQ94-F1
#
_cell.length_a   1.000
_cell.length_b   1.000
_cell.length_c   1.000
_cell.angle_alpha   90.00
_cell.angle_beta   90.00
_cell.angle_gamma   90.00
#
_symmetry.space_group_name_H-M   'P 1'
#
loop_
_entity.id
_entity.type
_entity.pdbx_description
1 polymer ?
#
loop_
_entity_poly.entity_id
_entity_poly.type
_entity_poly.pdbx_seq_one_letter_code
_entity_poly.pdbx_strand_id
1 'polypeptide(L)'
;MSNFDVDIGAMDEVIFRLQGIVSDKMLPPMAKPASTVKQQPYLRTAIAITGLGDIVFNKVMEKLEEVFLRFANNFPADSVSGYDPVLHKDTGFNVFHAHSQYFTKVSAYQDKSDNIGFHPLVDPDNVYYSYNPASIRIGDIVEISVAFVTFPAQGNKYKFVVALRGILVLDQEAREKADILRMRSRYTPAKRQVAVLCRTKRQLYKGQIDIEDTQQRMTRMRLNEDTVHNRNTMSQD
;
A
#
# COMPACT_ATOMS: atom_id res chain seq x y z
N MET A 1 -1.80 17.80 -45.38
CA MET A 1 -1.41 16.42 -44.98
C MET A 1 0.10 16.43 -44.80
N SER A 2 0.58 16.63 -43.58
CA SER A 2 2.01 16.59 -43.27
C SER A 2 2.44 15.13 -43.17
N ASN A 3 3.46 14.76 -43.94
CA ASN A 3 4.14 13.47 -43.82
C ASN A 3 4.73 13.38 -42.42
N PHE A 4 4.34 12.35 -41.68
CA PHE A 4 5.01 11.97 -40.43
C PHE A 4 6.28 11.21 -40.82
N ASP A 5 7.44 11.85 -40.67
CA ASP A 5 8.74 11.19 -40.80
C ASP A 5 8.86 10.15 -39.67
N VAL A 6 8.91 8.89 -40.06
CA VAL A 6 8.98 7.72 -39.16
C VAL A 6 10.40 7.52 -38.59
N ASP A 7 11.39 8.27 -39.07
CA ASP A 7 12.83 8.05 -38.82
C ASP A 7 13.48 9.00 -37.80
N ILE A 8 12.71 9.79 -37.07
CA ILE A 8 13.21 10.49 -35.87
C ILE A 8 12.50 9.86 -34.67
N GLY A 9 13.19 8.97 -33.96
CA GLY A 9 12.73 8.33 -32.72
C GLY A 9 12.43 9.27 -31.55
N ALA A 10 12.26 10.57 -31.81
CA ALA A 10 11.72 11.55 -30.89
C ALA A 10 10.27 11.83 -31.31
N MET A 11 9.35 10.96 -30.90
CA MET A 11 7.94 11.36 -30.85
C MET A 11 7.85 12.49 -29.83
N ASP A 12 7.46 13.69 -30.26
CA ASP A 12 7.24 14.81 -29.35
C ASP A 12 6.18 14.40 -28.31
N GLU A 13 6.62 14.25 -27.07
CA GLU A 13 5.78 13.85 -25.96
C GLU A 13 5.41 15.07 -25.12
N VAL A 14 4.10 15.28 -24.94
CA VAL A 14 3.60 16.29 -24.01
C VAL A 14 3.27 15.63 -22.68
N ILE A 15 3.97 16.07 -21.63
CA ILE A 15 3.76 15.60 -20.27
C ILE A 15 2.94 16.64 -19.50
N PHE A 16 1.84 16.20 -18.93
CA PHE A 16 0.98 16.98 -18.06
C PHE A 16 1.25 16.60 -16.61
N ARG A 17 1.19 17.59 -15.71
CA ARG A 17 1.33 17.39 -14.27
C ARG A 17 0.02 17.73 -13.58
N LEU A 18 -0.45 16.81 -12.76
CA LEU A 18 -1.73 16.91 -12.07
C LEU A 18 -1.55 16.61 -10.58
N GLN A 19 -2.07 17.47 -9.74
CA GLN A 19 -2.09 17.26 -8.30
C GLN A 19 -3.42 16.66 -7.86
N GLY A 20 -3.37 15.76 -6.89
CA GLY A 20 -4.56 15.18 -6.29
C GLY A 20 -4.25 14.24 -5.14
N ILE A 21 -5.31 13.68 -4.57
CA ILE A 21 -5.23 12.75 -3.44
C ILE A 21 -5.34 11.33 -3.97
N VAL A 22 -4.43 10.45 -3.56
CA VAL A 22 -4.46 9.03 -3.97
C VAL A 22 -5.75 8.37 -3.48
N SER A 23 -6.60 7.93 -4.40
CA SER A 23 -7.82 7.17 -4.10
C SER A 23 -7.62 5.67 -4.25
N ASP A 24 -6.82 5.25 -5.23
CA ASP A 24 -6.47 3.85 -5.46
C ASP A 24 -5.04 3.75 -6.02
N LYS A 25 -4.36 2.64 -5.75
CA LYS A 25 -3.00 2.41 -6.23
C LYS A 25 -2.71 0.95 -6.50
N MET A 26 -1.88 0.73 -7.51
CA MET A 26 -1.26 -0.55 -7.83
C MET A 26 0.20 -0.26 -8.17
N LEU A 27 1.03 -0.19 -7.12
CA LEU A 27 2.44 0.19 -7.21
C LEU A 27 3.35 -0.96 -6.74
N PRO A 28 4.61 -1.02 -7.22
CA PRO A 28 5.59 -1.98 -6.74
C PRO A 28 5.91 -1.80 -5.24
N PRO A 29 6.35 -2.87 -4.54
CA PRO A 29 6.35 -4.27 -4.94
C PRO A 29 4.92 -4.83 -4.90
N MET A 30 4.55 -5.60 -5.93
CA MET A 30 3.25 -6.28 -5.91
C MET A 30 3.30 -7.38 -4.85
N ALA A 31 2.40 -7.33 -3.86
CA ALA A 31 2.40 -8.24 -2.70
C ALA A 31 2.22 -9.73 -3.06
N LYS A 32 1.87 -10.05 -4.31
CA LYS A 32 1.79 -11.42 -4.82
C LYS A 32 2.87 -11.60 -5.88
N PRO A 33 3.80 -12.57 -5.75
CA PRO A 33 4.63 -12.96 -6.88
C PRO A 33 3.67 -13.41 -7.99
N ALA A 34 3.82 -12.86 -9.20
CA ALA A 34 3.06 -13.33 -10.35
C ALA A 34 3.33 -14.84 -10.46
N SER A 35 2.30 -15.66 -10.22
CA SER A 35 2.46 -17.11 -10.04
C SER A 35 2.88 -17.84 -11.31
N THR A 36 3.08 -17.12 -12.41
CA THR A 36 3.54 -17.67 -13.69
C THR A 36 4.26 -16.58 -14.49
N VAL A 37 5.45 -16.92 -15.03
CA VAL A 37 6.25 -16.08 -15.96
C VAL A 37 5.39 -15.49 -17.10
N LYS A 38 4.34 -16.21 -17.52
CA LYS A 38 3.40 -15.79 -18.58
C LYS A 38 2.57 -14.53 -18.25
N GLN A 39 2.39 -14.19 -16.97
CA GLN A 39 1.58 -13.02 -16.57
C GLN A 39 2.42 -11.75 -16.36
N GLN A 40 3.74 -11.86 -16.29
CA GLN A 40 4.65 -10.73 -16.10
C GLN A 40 4.47 -9.62 -17.15
N PRO A 41 4.27 -9.88 -18.46
CA PRO A 41 4.11 -8.82 -19.46
C PRO A 41 2.86 -7.97 -19.29
N TYR A 42 1.87 -8.44 -18.53
CA TYR A 42 0.60 -7.74 -18.29
C TYR A 42 0.58 -7.02 -16.94
N LEU A 43 1.69 -7.07 -16.21
CA LEU A 43 1.84 -6.34 -14.97
C LEU A 43 1.83 -4.85 -15.29
N ARG A 44 0.97 -4.10 -14.61
CA ARG A 44 0.88 -2.65 -14.74
C ARG A 44 1.24 -1.97 -13.42
N THR A 45 1.72 -0.74 -13.50
CA THR A 45 1.62 0.21 -12.41
C THR A 45 0.43 1.11 -12.69
N ALA A 46 -0.38 1.39 -11.68
CA ALA A 46 -1.54 2.26 -11.84
C ALA A 46 -1.73 3.10 -10.59
N ILE A 47 -2.21 4.33 -10.79
CA ILE A 47 -2.58 5.24 -9.71
C ILE A 47 -3.87 5.94 -10.11
N ALA A 48 -4.73 6.12 -9.12
CA ALA A 48 -5.96 6.87 -9.24
C ALA A 48 -5.91 8.03 -8.25
N ILE A 49 -6.19 9.24 -8.74
CA ILE A 49 -6.23 10.43 -7.90
C ILE A 49 -7.58 11.12 -7.99
N THR A 50 -7.97 11.78 -6.91
CA THR A 50 -9.22 12.55 -6.81
C THR A 50 -8.98 13.88 -6.11
N GLY A 51 -9.79 14.88 -6.45
CA GLY A 51 -9.85 16.16 -5.75
C GLY A 51 -10.85 16.20 -4.60
N LEU A 52 -11.56 15.10 -4.30
CA LEU A 52 -12.62 15.07 -3.27
C LEU A 52 -13.69 16.17 -3.42
N GLY A 53 -14.03 16.51 -4.67
CA GLY A 53 -15.01 17.56 -4.98
C GLY A 53 -14.41 18.96 -5.11
N ASP A 54 -13.08 19.10 -5.04
CA ASP A 54 -12.41 20.38 -5.28
C ASP A 54 -12.76 20.98 -6.65
N ILE A 55 -13.04 22.27 -6.65
CA ILE A 55 -13.52 23.00 -7.83
C ILE A 55 -12.40 23.12 -8.88
N VAL A 56 -11.15 23.30 -8.45
CA VAL A 56 -10.01 23.42 -9.35
C VAL A 56 -9.75 22.06 -10.00
N PHE A 57 -9.75 20.98 -9.22
CA PHE A 57 -9.59 19.63 -9.74
C PHE A 57 -10.68 19.29 -10.77
N ASN A 58 -11.95 19.61 -10.48
CA ASN A 58 -13.05 19.36 -11.42
C ASN A 58 -12.88 20.14 -12.74
N LYS A 59 -12.48 21.41 -12.67
CA LYS A 59 -12.14 22.19 -13.87
C LYS A 59 -11.00 21.57 -14.66
N VAL A 60 -9.99 21.01 -13.99
CA VAL A 60 -8.91 20.30 -14.67
C VAL A 60 -9.43 19.05 -15.37
N MET A 61 -10.32 18.28 -14.73
CA MET A 61 -10.95 17.12 -15.37
C MET A 61 -11.75 17.50 -16.62
N GLU A 62 -12.53 18.58 -16.58
CA GLU A 62 -13.22 19.13 -17.76
C GLU A 62 -12.24 19.51 -18.88
N LYS A 63 -11.10 20.13 -18.54
CA LYS A 63 -10.06 20.46 -19.52
C LYS A 63 -9.37 19.23 -20.11
N LEU A 64 -9.18 18.18 -19.32
CA LEU A 64 -8.60 16.93 -19.83
C LEU A 64 -9.55 16.24 -20.81
N GLU A 65 -10.86 16.31 -20.58
CA GLU A 65 -11.87 15.86 -21.53
C GLU A 65 -11.83 16.67 -22.84
N GLU A 66 -11.70 18.00 -22.77
CA GLU A 66 -11.50 18.84 -23.95
C GLU A 66 -10.25 18.43 -24.75
N VAL A 67 -9.14 18.11 -24.05
CA VAL A 67 -7.91 17.64 -24.71
C VAL A 67 -8.14 16.28 -25.37
N PHE A 68 -8.83 15.35 -24.71
CA PHE A 68 -9.18 14.06 -25.28
C PHE A 68 -10.05 14.22 -26.54
N LEU A 69 -11.08 15.06 -26.52
CA LEU A 69 -11.95 15.30 -27.67
C LEU A 69 -11.18 15.90 -28.85
N ARG A 70 -10.28 16.85 -28.60
CA ARG A 70 -9.39 17.39 -29.64
C ARG A 70 -8.49 16.32 -30.23
N PHE A 71 -8.00 15.39 -29.40
CA PHE A 71 -7.19 14.27 -29.87
C PHE A 71 -8.01 13.30 -30.71
N ALA A 72 -9.21 12.93 -30.24
CA ALA A 72 -10.13 12.01 -30.91
C ALA A 72 -10.59 12.54 -32.27
N ASN A 73 -10.80 13.85 -32.41
CA ASN A 73 -11.18 14.50 -33.67
C ASN A 73 -10.13 14.37 -34.78
N ASN A 74 -8.88 14.01 -34.47
CA ASN A 74 -7.85 13.74 -35.48
C ASN A 74 -7.97 12.34 -36.10
N PHE A 75 -8.89 11.52 -35.63
CA PHE A 75 -9.13 10.16 -36.11
C PHE A 75 -10.56 10.03 -36.65
N PRO A 76 -10.85 9.00 -37.47
CA PRO A 76 -12.21 8.74 -37.93
C PRO A 76 -13.20 8.61 -36.77
N ALA A 77 -14.45 9.04 -36.98
CA ALA A 77 -15.51 8.89 -35.98
C ALA A 77 -15.62 7.43 -35.49
N ASP A 78 -15.84 7.26 -34.19
CA ASP A 78 -15.95 5.96 -33.51
C ASP A 78 -14.71 5.03 -33.62
N SER A 79 -13.58 5.55 -34.11
CA SER A 79 -12.34 4.76 -34.20
C SER A 79 -11.51 4.81 -32.91
N VAL A 80 -11.65 5.86 -32.09
CA VAL A 80 -10.86 6.06 -30.86
C VAL A 80 -11.64 5.56 -29.65
N SER A 81 -10.99 4.77 -28.81
CA SER A 81 -11.54 4.26 -27.54
C SER A 81 -10.54 4.48 -26.40
N GLY A 82 -11.01 4.55 -25.15
CA GLY A 82 -10.13 4.40 -23.97
C GLY A 82 -10.06 5.58 -22.99
N TYR A 83 -10.77 6.68 -23.21
CA TYR A 83 -11.00 7.69 -22.17
C TYR A 83 -12.44 7.60 -21.68
N ASP A 84 -12.63 7.04 -20.49
CA ASP A 84 -13.91 6.99 -19.81
C ASP A 84 -13.76 7.75 -18.48
N PRO A 85 -14.53 8.83 -18.24
CA PRO A 85 -14.56 9.49 -16.95
C PRO A 85 -14.97 8.50 -15.86
N VAL A 86 -14.14 8.35 -14.83
CA VAL A 86 -14.41 7.43 -13.72
C VAL A 86 -14.84 8.22 -12.50
N LEU A 87 -15.95 7.79 -11.89
CA LEU A 87 -16.37 8.28 -10.58
C LEU A 87 -15.91 7.33 -9.49
N HIS A 88 -15.53 7.91 -8.35
CA HIS A 88 -15.18 7.16 -7.16
C HIS A 88 -16.42 6.44 -6.63
N LYS A 89 -16.33 5.11 -6.47
CA LYS A 89 -17.49 4.24 -6.16
C LYS A 89 -18.26 4.67 -4.91
N ASP A 90 -17.54 5.11 -3.88
CA ASP A 90 -18.15 5.39 -2.57
C ASP A 90 -18.58 6.85 -2.40
N THR A 91 -17.96 7.78 -3.12
CA THR A 91 -18.12 9.22 -2.88
C THR A 91 -18.74 9.97 -4.07
N GLY A 92 -18.76 9.36 -5.25
CA GLY A 92 -19.27 9.99 -6.48
C GLY A 92 -18.36 11.08 -7.05
N PHE A 93 -17.17 11.32 -6.49
CA PHE A 93 -16.25 12.33 -6.98
C PHE A 93 -15.49 11.88 -8.24
N ASN A 94 -15.07 12.84 -9.07
CA ASN A 94 -14.23 12.59 -10.22
C ASN A 94 -12.90 11.94 -9.81
N VAL A 95 -12.50 10.93 -10.57
CA VAL A 95 -11.23 10.21 -10.40
C VAL A 95 -10.48 10.21 -11.72
N PHE A 96 -9.21 10.56 -11.65
CA PHE A 96 -8.29 10.47 -12.76
C PHE A 96 -7.42 9.21 -12.63
N HIS A 97 -7.49 8.34 -13.63
CA HIS A 97 -6.71 7.10 -13.67
C HIS A 97 -5.55 7.22 -14.66
N ALA A 98 -4.34 6.93 -14.18
CA ALA A 98 -3.14 6.83 -15.00
C ALA A 98 -2.48 5.48 -14.77
N HIS A 99 -1.91 4.89 -15.82
CA HIS A 99 -1.22 3.62 -15.71
C HIS A 99 -0.04 3.53 -16.66
N SER A 100 0.93 2.68 -16.30
CA SER A 100 2.06 2.32 -17.15
C SER A 100 2.27 0.81 -17.11
N GLN A 101 2.94 0.27 -18.12
CA GLN A 101 3.36 -1.14 -18.09
C GLN A 101 4.55 -1.27 -17.13
N TYR A 102 4.51 -2.30 -16.29
CA TYR A 102 5.57 -2.55 -15.32
C TYR A 102 6.83 -3.06 -16.02
N PHE A 103 6.66 -3.88 -17.06
CA PHE A 103 7.75 -4.40 -17.88
C PHE A 103 7.53 -3.99 -19.32
N THR A 104 8.49 -3.26 -19.88
CA THR A 104 8.61 -3.10 -21.33
C THR A 104 9.27 -4.35 -21.89
N LYS A 105 8.78 -4.89 -23.01
CA LYS A 105 9.44 -6.03 -23.66
C LYS A 105 10.88 -5.65 -24.00
N VAL A 106 11.84 -6.52 -23.70
CA VAL A 106 13.28 -6.30 -23.97
C VAL A 106 13.54 -5.95 -25.44
N SER A 107 12.74 -6.47 -26.38
CA SER A 107 12.83 -6.13 -27.80
C SER A 107 12.49 -4.68 -28.14
N ALA A 108 11.79 -3.97 -27.26
CA ALA A 108 11.43 -2.56 -27.41
C ALA A 108 12.39 -1.62 -26.64
N TYR A 109 13.42 -2.17 -26.00
CA TYR A 109 14.35 -1.44 -25.13
C TYR A 109 15.79 -1.76 -25.56
N GLN A 110 16.40 -0.87 -26.34
CA GLN A 110 17.81 -1.01 -26.76
C GLN A 110 18.80 -0.55 -25.69
N ASP A 111 18.34 0.20 -24.68
CA ASP A 111 19.22 0.87 -23.73
C ASP A 111 19.18 0.18 -22.36
N LYS A 112 20.29 -0.39 -21.88
CA LYS A 112 20.38 -0.97 -20.53
C LYS A 112 20.82 0.11 -19.54
N SER A 113 20.10 1.22 -19.48
CA SER A 113 20.45 2.29 -18.56
C SER A 113 20.21 1.83 -17.11
N ASP A 114 21.26 1.90 -16.29
CA ASP A 114 21.15 1.81 -14.84
C ASP A 114 20.19 2.91 -14.30
N ASN A 115 19.83 2.83 -13.02
CA ASN A 115 19.04 3.89 -12.39
C ASN A 115 19.87 5.18 -12.37
N ILE A 116 19.64 6.06 -13.34
CA ILE A 116 20.37 7.33 -13.47
C ILE A 116 19.78 8.29 -12.43
N GLY A 117 20.60 8.77 -11.50
CA GLY A 117 20.21 9.84 -10.59
C GLY A 117 19.80 11.09 -11.35
N PHE A 118 19.07 12.00 -10.71
CA PHE A 118 18.70 13.26 -11.37
C PHE A 118 19.95 13.98 -11.86
N HIS A 119 19.91 14.46 -13.11
CA HIS A 119 20.96 15.34 -13.61
C HIS A 119 21.04 16.58 -12.71
N PRO A 120 22.22 17.15 -12.41
CA PRO A 120 22.35 18.33 -11.54
C PRO A 120 21.54 19.57 -11.97
N LEU A 121 21.00 19.58 -13.19
CA LEU A 121 20.11 20.64 -13.70
C LEU A 121 18.63 20.39 -13.37
N VAL A 122 18.24 19.15 -13.09
CA VAL A 122 16.87 18.77 -12.74
C VAL A 122 16.61 18.99 -11.25
N ASP A 123 17.65 18.85 -10.43
CA ASP A 123 17.60 19.08 -8.99
C ASP A 123 18.88 19.80 -8.49
N PRO A 124 19.03 21.10 -8.79
CA PRO A 124 20.25 21.86 -8.42
C PRO A 124 20.47 21.93 -6.91
N ASP A 125 19.37 21.94 -6.16
CA ASP A 125 19.37 22.09 -4.70
C ASP A 125 19.24 20.74 -3.96
N ASN A 126 19.20 19.62 -4.70
CA ASN A 126 19.12 18.25 -4.19
C ASN A 126 17.91 18.03 -3.25
N VAL A 127 16.76 18.60 -3.62
CA VAL A 127 15.51 18.56 -2.85
C VAL A 127 14.80 17.22 -3.00
N TYR A 128 14.98 16.53 -4.13
CA TYR A 128 14.35 15.26 -4.40
C TYR A 128 15.21 14.10 -3.89
N TYR A 129 14.56 13.14 -3.23
CA TYR A 129 15.20 11.91 -2.81
C TYR A 129 14.40 10.71 -3.30
N SER A 130 15.07 9.56 -3.43
CA SER A 130 14.43 8.32 -3.83
C SER A 130 13.35 7.92 -2.82
N TYR A 131 12.13 7.74 -3.32
CA TYR A 131 10.97 7.38 -2.50
C TYR A 131 10.57 5.93 -2.75
N ASN A 132 10.35 5.16 -1.68
CA ASN A 132 9.89 3.78 -1.81
C ASN A 132 8.41 3.75 -2.27
N PRO A 133 8.08 3.20 -3.46
CA PRO A 133 6.71 3.19 -3.97
C PRO A 133 5.72 2.41 -3.08
N ALA A 134 6.22 1.48 -2.26
CA ALA A 134 5.44 0.74 -1.28
C ALA A 134 4.82 1.67 -0.24
N SER A 135 5.53 2.75 0.10
CA SER A 135 5.17 3.68 1.17
C SER A 135 4.04 4.64 0.79
N ILE A 136 3.78 4.84 -0.50
CA ILE A 136 2.64 5.64 -0.98
C ILE A 136 1.34 4.99 -0.49
N ARG A 137 0.40 5.74 0.05
CA ARG A 137 -0.88 5.22 0.56
C ARG A 137 -2.06 6.00 0.02
N ILE A 138 -3.23 5.36 0.08
CA ILE A 138 -4.50 6.04 -0.15
C ILE A 138 -4.61 7.19 0.87
N GLY A 139 -4.91 8.39 0.37
CA GLY A 139 -4.95 9.62 1.15
C GLY A 139 -3.69 10.49 1.06
N ASP A 140 -2.58 10.01 0.49
CA ASP A 140 -1.41 10.87 0.24
C ASP A 140 -1.74 11.91 -0.84
N ILE A 141 -1.18 13.12 -0.69
CA ILE A 141 -1.25 14.18 -1.69
C ILE A 141 -0.06 14.01 -2.62
N VAL A 142 -0.34 13.86 -3.92
CA VAL A 142 0.67 13.57 -4.94
C VAL A 142 0.52 14.48 -6.15
N GLU A 143 1.64 14.76 -6.83
CA GLU A 143 1.68 15.26 -8.20
C GLU A 143 2.03 14.10 -9.13
N ILE A 144 1.14 13.76 -10.05
CA ILE A 144 1.39 12.75 -11.07
C ILE A 144 1.81 13.44 -12.37
N SER A 145 2.80 12.86 -13.05
CA SER A 145 3.20 13.24 -14.40
C SER A 145 2.65 12.21 -15.37
N VAL A 146 1.87 12.64 -16.36
CA VAL A 146 1.18 11.77 -17.30
C VAL A 146 1.36 12.25 -18.73
N ALA A 147 1.32 11.31 -19.66
CA ALA A 147 1.34 11.59 -21.08
C ALA A 147 0.14 10.97 -21.77
N PHE A 148 -0.31 11.62 -22.84
CA PHE A 148 -1.41 11.15 -23.65
C PHE A 148 -0.88 10.47 -24.89
N VAL A 149 -1.14 9.18 -25.00
CA VAL A 149 -0.59 8.33 -26.06
C VAL A 149 -1.74 7.59 -26.72
N THR A 150 -1.68 7.47 -28.05
CA THR A 150 -2.65 6.67 -28.80
C THR A 150 -1.94 5.60 -29.59
N PHE A 151 -2.41 4.37 -29.45
CA PHE A 151 -1.87 3.21 -30.14
C PHE A 151 -2.83 2.74 -31.24
N PRO A 152 -2.34 2.39 -32.44
CA PRO A 152 -3.16 1.71 -33.42
C PRO A 152 -3.57 0.34 -32.88
N ALA A 153 -4.85 0.03 -33.00
CA ALA A 153 -5.46 -1.25 -32.68
C ALA A 153 -5.94 -1.94 -33.98
N GLN A 154 -6.36 -3.20 -33.87
CA GLN A 154 -6.82 -3.96 -35.03
C GLN A 154 -8.05 -3.30 -35.68
N GLY A 155 -8.06 -3.28 -37.02
CA GLY A 155 -9.21 -2.81 -37.81
C GLY A 155 -9.37 -1.30 -37.86
N ASN A 156 -8.26 -0.55 -38.01
CA ASN A 156 -8.26 0.94 -38.07
C ASN A 156 -8.91 1.60 -36.84
N LYS A 157 -8.87 0.91 -35.71
CA LYS A 157 -9.25 1.45 -34.41
C LYS A 157 -8.01 1.97 -33.72
N TYR A 158 -8.19 2.88 -32.79
CA TYR A 158 -7.13 3.52 -32.04
C TYR A 158 -7.50 3.47 -30.56
N LYS A 159 -6.50 3.21 -29.72
CA LYS A 159 -6.66 3.17 -28.27
C LYS A 159 -5.91 4.34 -27.66
N PHE A 160 -6.66 5.28 -27.10
CA PHE A 160 -6.14 6.34 -26.27
C PHE A 160 -5.78 5.79 -24.90
N VAL A 161 -4.62 6.18 -24.39
CA VAL A 161 -4.05 5.71 -23.13
C VAL A 161 -3.43 6.90 -22.41
N VAL A 162 -3.83 7.07 -21.14
CA VAL A 162 -3.16 7.96 -20.20
C VAL A 162 -1.98 7.21 -19.57
N ALA A 163 -0.79 7.45 -20.09
CA ALA A 163 0.45 6.83 -19.66
C ALA A 163 1.00 7.53 -18.42
N LEU A 164 1.21 6.79 -17.33
CA LEU A 164 1.88 7.30 -16.13
C LEU A 164 3.39 7.41 -16.37
N ARG A 165 3.95 8.60 -16.19
CA ARG A 165 5.40 8.87 -16.32
C ARG A 165 6.10 9.00 -14.98
N GLY A 166 5.45 9.60 -13.99
CA GLY A 166 6.05 9.81 -12.67
C GLY A 166 5.02 10.08 -11.60
N ILE A 167 5.42 9.84 -10.35
CA ILE A 167 4.64 10.19 -9.15
C ILE A 167 5.60 10.93 -8.22
N LEU A 168 5.19 12.12 -7.78
CA LEU A 168 5.85 12.91 -6.76
C LEU A 168 4.94 12.99 -5.54
N VAL A 169 5.42 12.54 -4.39
CA VAL A 169 4.68 12.68 -3.13
C VAL A 169 4.90 14.10 -2.61
N LEU A 170 3.81 14.86 -2.42
CA LEU A 170 3.86 16.24 -1.93
C LEU A 170 3.66 16.31 -0.42
N ASP A 171 2.63 15.63 0.09
CA ASP A 171 2.29 15.66 1.52
C ASP A 171 1.61 14.36 1.97
N GLN A 172 1.94 13.96 3.21
CA GLN A 172 1.40 12.77 3.88
C GLN A 172 0.79 13.12 5.24
N GLU A 173 0.98 14.34 5.74
CA GLU A 173 0.60 14.74 7.09
C GLU A 173 -0.92 14.65 7.29
N ALA A 174 -1.70 15.06 6.28
CA ALA A 174 -3.15 14.96 6.30
C ALA A 174 -3.63 13.52 6.49
N ARG A 175 -3.02 12.55 5.78
CA ARG A 175 -3.31 11.12 5.95
C ARG A 175 -2.91 10.65 7.33
N GLU A 176 -1.72 11.00 7.82
CA GLU A 176 -1.22 10.55 9.11
C GLU A 176 -2.08 11.02 10.28
N LYS A 177 -2.49 12.29 10.27
CA LYS A 177 -3.44 12.84 11.24
C LYS A 177 -4.77 12.09 11.19
N ALA A 178 -5.29 11.82 9.99
CA ALA A 178 -6.53 11.06 9.82
C ALA A 178 -6.41 9.61 10.33
N ASP A 179 -5.28 8.94 10.08
CA ASP A 179 -5.00 7.59 10.56
C ASP A 179 -4.96 7.54 12.09
N ILE A 180 -4.31 8.52 12.74
CA ILE A 180 -4.29 8.65 14.20
C ILE A 180 -5.70 8.84 14.75
N LEU A 181 -6.50 9.72 14.15
CA LEU A 181 -7.89 9.96 14.57
C LEU A 181 -8.76 8.71 14.42
N ARG A 182 -8.61 7.96 13.32
CA ARG A 182 -9.31 6.69 13.07
C ARG A 182 -8.88 5.60 14.06
N MET A 183 -7.61 5.55 14.42
CA MET A 183 -7.13 4.62 15.46
C MET A 183 -7.75 4.97 16.82
N ARG A 184 -7.76 6.25 17.19
CA ARG A 184 -8.35 6.72 18.45
C ARG A 184 -9.85 6.45 18.53
N SER A 185 -10.60 6.61 17.44
CA SER A 185 -12.05 6.35 17.45
C SER A 185 -12.40 4.87 17.61
N ARG A 186 -11.53 3.95 17.18
CA ARG A 186 -11.66 2.50 17.38
C ARG A 186 -11.10 2.02 18.71
N TYR A 187 -10.29 2.84 19.38
CA TYR A 187 -9.71 2.52 20.67
C TYR A 187 -10.77 2.68 21.76
N THR A 188 -11.40 1.57 22.14
CA THR A 188 -12.10 1.48 23.42
C THR A 188 -11.05 1.24 24.49
N PRO A 189 -10.81 2.18 25.43
CA PRO A 189 -9.92 1.89 26.56
C PRO A 189 -10.50 0.69 27.29
N ALA A 190 -9.71 -0.38 27.42
CA ALA A 190 -10.05 -1.47 28.32
C ALA A 190 -10.30 -0.82 29.69
N LYS A 191 -11.54 -0.88 30.19
CA LYS A 191 -11.82 -0.50 31.58
C LYS A 191 -10.88 -1.38 32.41
N ARG A 192 -9.81 -0.80 32.95
CA ARG A 192 -9.07 -1.41 34.05
C ARG A 192 -10.09 -1.55 35.17
N GLN A 193 -10.79 -2.68 35.21
CA GLN A 193 -11.41 -3.14 36.43
C GLN A 193 -10.23 -3.40 37.35
N VAL A 194 -9.92 -2.43 38.20
CA VAL A 194 -9.15 -2.71 39.40
C VAL A 194 -10.05 -3.66 40.16
N ALA A 195 -9.83 -4.97 39.99
CA ALA A 195 -10.50 -5.96 40.79
C ALA A 195 -10.09 -5.66 42.23
N VAL A 196 -11.00 -5.05 42.99
CA VAL A 196 -10.88 -5.02 44.43
C VAL A 196 -10.97 -6.48 44.84
N LEU A 197 -9.81 -7.09 45.08
CA LEU A 197 -9.70 -8.37 45.77
C LEU A 197 -10.26 -8.16 47.17
N CYS A 198 -11.57 -8.24 47.30
CA CYS A 198 -12.24 -8.33 48.58
C CYS A 198 -11.83 -9.69 49.15
N ARG A 199 -10.79 -9.71 49.97
CA ARG A 199 -10.40 -10.90 50.72
C ARG A 199 -11.56 -11.25 51.65
N THR A 200 -12.35 -12.24 51.28
CA THR A 200 -13.32 -12.88 52.17
C THR A 200 -12.55 -13.37 53.39
N LYS A 201 -12.72 -12.71 54.55
CA LYS A 201 -12.23 -13.22 55.83
C LYS A 201 -12.91 -14.58 56.05
N ARG A 202 -12.15 -15.68 55.92
CA ARG A 202 -12.60 -17.00 56.36
C ARG A 202 -12.90 -16.91 57.86
N GLN A 203 -14.16 -17.14 58.23
CA GLN A 203 -14.56 -17.37 59.61
C GLN A 203 -13.80 -18.59 60.14
N LEU A 204 -13.10 -18.41 61.27
CA LEU A 204 -12.38 -19.46 61.98
C LEU A 204 -13.35 -20.21 62.93
N TYR A 205 -13.36 -21.53 62.78
CA TYR A 205 -13.81 -22.61 63.69
C TYR A 205 -15.27 -22.67 64.18
N LYS A 206 -15.95 -23.78 63.81
CA LYS A 206 -16.57 -24.75 64.74
C LYS A 206 -17.02 -26.00 63.98
N GLY A 207 -16.69 -27.19 64.51
CA GLY A 207 -17.23 -28.49 64.09
C GLY A 207 -16.16 -29.56 63.99
N GLN A 208 -16.27 -30.62 64.79
CA GLN A 208 -15.32 -31.73 64.94
C GLN A 208 -14.86 -32.30 63.59
N ILE A 209 -13.54 -32.43 63.43
CA ILE A 209 -12.92 -33.20 62.36
C ILE A 209 -12.84 -34.64 62.86
N ASP A 210 -13.46 -35.56 62.14
CA ASP A 210 -13.35 -37.00 62.41
C ASP A 210 -11.88 -37.43 62.30
N ILE A 211 -11.35 -37.92 63.42
CA ILE A 211 -9.94 -38.28 63.62
C ILE A 211 -9.52 -39.40 62.65
N GLU A 212 -10.47 -40.22 62.21
CA GLU A 212 -10.26 -41.38 61.35
C GLU A 212 -9.82 -41.01 59.93
N ASP A 213 -10.42 -39.96 59.36
CA ASP A 213 -10.11 -39.45 58.01
C ASP A 213 -8.70 -38.83 57.93
N THR A 214 -8.25 -38.26 59.05
CA THR A 214 -6.91 -37.68 59.17
C THR A 214 -5.84 -38.79 59.27
N GLN A 215 -6.14 -39.90 59.97
CA GLN A 215 -5.23 -41.03 60.11
C GLN A 215 -5.02 -41.80 58.79
N GLN A 216 -6.07 -41.97 57.98
CA GLN A 216 -5.97 -42.61 56.65
C GLN A 216 -5.13 -41.77 55.67
N ARG A 217 -5.19 -40.44 55.76
CA ARG A 217 -4.37 -39.55 54.94
C ARG A 217 -2.89 -39.56 55.32
N MET A 218 -2.58 -39.71 56.61
CA MET A 218 -1.18 -39.74 57.08
C MET A 218 -0.49 -41.10 56.85
N THR A 219 -1.22 -42.20 56.72
CA THR A 219 -0.66 -43.52 56.40
C THR A 219 -0.17 -43.64 54.95
N ARG A 220 -0.68 -42.80 54.04
CA ARG A 220 -0.27 -42.77 52.62
C ARG A 220 1.02 -41.99 52.34
N MET A 221 1.59 -41.30 53.33
CA MET A 221 2.83 -40.52 53.20
C MET A 221 4.00 -41.14 53.99
N ARG A 222 4.21 -42.45 53.87
CA ARG A 222 5.49 -43.05 54.29
C ARG A 222 6.40 -43.14 53.07
N LEU A 223 7.43 -42.30 53.05
CA LEU A 223 8.57 -42.47 52.16
C LEU A 223 9.41 -43.64 52.72
N ASN A 224 9.71 -44.63 51.88
CA ASN A 224 10.69 -45.66 52.21
C ASN A 224 12.07 -45.01 52.24
N GLU A 225 12.63 -44.82 53.43
CA GLU A 225 14.04 -44.49 53.61
C GLU A 225 14.86 -45.77 53.54
N ASP A 226 15.15 -46.21 52.32
CA ASP A 226 16.26 -47.12 52.08
C ASP A 226 17.12 -46.56 50.95
N THR A 227 18.41 -46.46 51.24
CA THR A 227 19.56 -46.30 50.32
C THR A 227 20.18 -44.90 50.21
N VAL A 228 20.93 -44.47 51.24
CA VAL A 228 22.33 -44.04 51.04
C VAL A 228 23.15 -44.45 52.26
N HIS A 229 24.07 -45.40 52.06
CA HIS A 229 25.05 -45.84 53.04
C HIS A 229 25.99 -44.69 53.45
N ASN A 230 26.04 -44.47 54.76
CA ASN A 230 27.04 -43.66 55.44
C ASN A 230 28.37 -44.43 55.51
N ARG A 231 29.48 -43.80 55.14
CA ARG A 231 30.79 -44.13 55.72
C ARG A 231 31.60 -42.84 55.83
N ASN A 232 31.54 -42.23 56.99
CA ASN A 232 32.66 -41.52 57.58
C ASN A 232 32.71 -41.82 59.08
N THR A 233 33.89 -42.23 59.55
CA THR A 233 34.51 -42.15 60.89
C THR A 233 35.57 -43.27 60.92
N MET A 234 36.84 -43.01 61.25
CA MET A 234 37.31 -42.63 62.58
C MET A 234 38.67 -41.93 62.51
N SER A 235 38.85 -40.97 63.42
CA SER A 235 40.12 -40.44 63.89
C SER A 235 40.84 -41.45 64.80
N GLN A 236 42.18 -41.38 64.87
CA GLN A 236 43.05 -41.39 66.07
C GLN A 236 44.42 -42.04 65.78
N ASP A 237 45.47 -41.29 66.19
CA ASP A 237 46.86 -41.63 66.53
C ASP A 237 47.75 -42.46 65.57
#